data_AF-A0A7C3GP11-F1
#
_entry.id   AF-A0A7C3GP11-F1
#
_cell.length_a   1.000
_cell.length_b   1.000
_cell.length_c   1.000
_cell.angle_alpha   90.00
_cell.angle_beta   90.00
_cell.angle_gamma   90.00
#
_symmetry.space_group_name_H-M   'P 1'
#
loop_
_entity.id
_entity.type
_entity.pdbx_description
1 polymer ?
#
loop_
_entity_poly.entity_id
_entity_poly.type
_entity_poly.pdbx_seq_one_letter_code
_entity_poly.pdbx_strand_id
1 'polypeptide(L)'
;MLRKTIRWLFLFCLFVAAPVYAGGKLLGANVQVTDSGLGTFGEAQHADVAATGNTTVYAVWEDNRDAPSDPVFQAIYLAKSTDGGATWGSNVHVSNPNWEGQGLADPAVAVGPEGNVYIVWYLGNCYYSLSDPDVCGGADRENDVHIARSTDGGATFQQGWLWDGNDDGVFNSIAPALTVDAVNGGLYAMLHNYVSS
;
A
#
# COMPACT_ATOMS: atom_id res chain seq x y z
N MET A 1 -13.14 76.91 20.45
CA MET A 1 -13.97 75.70 20.46
C MET A 1 -13.21 74.58 19.76
N LEU A 2 -12.76 73.55 20.48
CA LEU A 2 -12.07 72.39 19.90
C LEU A 2 -12.90 71.13 20.23
N ARG A 3 -13.46 70.46 19.22
CA ARG A 3 -14.21 69.21 19.41
C ARG A 3 -13.23 68.04 19.46
N LYS A 4 -13.12 67.37 20.62
CA LYS A 4 -12.43 66.07 20.73
C LYS A 4 -13.39 64.97 20.25
N THR A 5 -13.01 64.25 19.20
CA THR A 5 -13.71 63.04 18.75
C THR A 5 -13.14 61.82 19.48
N ILE A 6 -13.99 61.09 20.20
CA ILE A 6 -13.67 59.79 20.79
C ILE A 6 -13.98 58.72 19.75
N ARG A 7 -12.99 57.89 19.40
CA ARG A 7 -13.19 56.68 18.59
C ARG A 7 -13.21 55.47 19.50
N TRP A 8 -14.32 54.73 19.47
CA TRP A 8 -14.44 53.42 20.11
C TRP A 8 -13.88 52.35 19.17
N LEU A 9 -12.93 51.54 19.66
CA LEU A 9 -12.55 50.30 18.99
C LEU A 9 -13.50 49.19 19.49
N PHE A 10 -14.33 48.66 18.61
CA PHE A 10 -15.03 47.41 18.87
C PHE A 10 -14.12 46.25 18.42
N LEU A 11 -13.65 45.46 19.37
CA LEU A 11 -12.93 44.22 19.09
C LEU A 11 -13.96 43.13 18.79
N PHE A 12 -14.11 42.77 17.51
CA PHE A 12 -14.94 41.64 17.11
C PHE A 12 -14.09 40.37 17.21
N CYS A 13 -14.21 39.62 18.30
CA CYS A 13 -13.68 38.26 18.36
C CYS A 13 -14.59 37.34 17.54
N LEU A 14 -14.21 37.11 16.29
CA LEU A 14 -14.83 36.11 15.45
C LEU A 14 -14.37 34.73 15.93
N PHE A 15 -15.19 34.06 16.75
CA PHE A 15 -15.03 32.62 16.95
C PHE A 15 -15.49 31.92 15.68
N VAL A 16 -14.56 31.66 14.76
CA VAL A 16 -14.81 30.68 13.71
C VAL A 16 -14.81 29.33 14.40
N ALA A 17 -15.99 28.73 14.56
CA ALA A 17 -16.08 27.31 14.85
C ALA A 17 -15.39 26.59 13.68
N ALA A 18 -14.15 26.15 13.89
CA ALA A 18 -13.46 25.32 12.93
C ALA A 18 -14.24 24.00 12.87
N PRO A 19 -14.82 23.63 11.72
CA PRO A 19 -15.36 22.29 11.59
C PRO A 19 -14.21 21.31 11.83
N VAL A 20 -14.51 20.20 12.50
CA VAL A 20 -13.60 19.06 12.64
C VAL A 20 -13.48 18.36 11.28
N TYR A 21 -12.88 19.05 10.32
CA TYR A 21 -12.10 18.41 9.28
C TYR A 21 -10.67 18.53 9.79
N ALA A 22 -10.07 17.42 10.19
CA ALA A 22 -8.66 17.40 10.56
C ALA A 22 -7.82 17.80 9.35
N GLY A 23 -7.54 19.10 9.18
CA GLY A 23 -6.39 19.66 8.47
C GLY A 23 -6.15 19.31 6.99
N GLY A 24 -7.01 18.54 6.33
CA GLY A 24 -6.78 18.06 4.97
C GLY A 24 -6.80 19.19 3.94
N LYS A 25 -5.64 19.69 3.54
CA LYS A 25 -5.49 20.53 2.35
C LYS A 25 -5.19 19.61 1.16
N LEU A 26 -6.01 19.66 0.12
CA LEU A 26 -5.66 19.06 -1.17
C LEU A 26 -4.38 19.71 -1.68
N LEU A 27 -3.34 18.89 -1.92
CA LEU A 27 -1.99 19.36 -2.21
C LEU A 27 -1.83 19.97 -3.61
N GLY A 28 -2.81 19.77 -4.50
CA GLY A 28 -2.78 20.30 -5.85
C GLY A 28 -3.68 19.51 -6.80
N ALA A 29 -3.35 19.54 -8.08
CA ALA A 29 -3.96 18.66 -9.08
C ALA A 29 -3.60 17.19 -8.82
N ASN A 30 -4.41 16.27 -9.33
CA ASN A 30 -4.11 14.84 -9.26
C ASN A 30 -2.78 14.57 -9.97
N VAL A 31 -1.90 13.81 -9.31
CA VAL A 31 -0.62 13.36 -9.86
C VAL A 31 -0.74 11.85 -10.14
N GLN A 32 -0.38 11.44 -11.35
CA GLN A 32 -0.33 10.02 -11.70
C GLN A 32 0.91 9.38 -11.05
N VAL A 33 0.70 8.25 -10.37
CA VAL A 33 1.77 7.48 -9.69
C VAL A 33 2.39 6.44 -10.62
N THR A 34 1.55 5.79 -11.42
CA THR A 34 1.99 4.85 -12.45
C THR A 34 2.84 5.60 -13.47
N ASP A 35 3.91 4.98 -13.95
CA ASP A 35 4.78 5.58 -14.96
C ASP A 35 4.00 5.92 -16.25
N SER A 36 4.26 7.12 -16.76
CA SER A 36 3.52 7.72 -17.88
C SER A 36 3.79 7.03 -19.23
N GLY A 37 4.76 6.11 -19.29
CA GLY A 37 5.20 5.43 -20.51
C GLY A 37 4.24 4.37 -21.03
N LEU A 38 3.12 4.19 -20.34
CA LEU A 38 2.31 3.03 -20.54
C LEU A 38 1.23 3.29 -21.61
N GLY A 39 0.19 4.13 -21.44
CA GLY A 39 -0.97 4.18 -22.37
C GLY A 39 -2.30 3.83 -21.69
N THR A 40 -3.23 3.09 -22.33
CA THR A 40 -4.40 2.49 -21.63
C THR A 40 -3.97 1.18 -20.97
N PHE A 41 -3.76 1.19 -19.66
CA PHE A 41 -3.29 0.01 -18.91
C PHE A 41 -4.47 -0.59 -18.19
N GLY A 42 -4.39 -1.91 -18.00
CA GLY A 42 -5.40 -2.65 -17.28
C GLY A 42 -5.43 -2.28 -15.80
N GLU A 43 -6.21 -3.01 -15.04
CA GLU A 43 -6.75 -2.55 -13.78
C GLU A 43 -5.65 -2.39 -12.71
N ALA A 44 -5.31 -1.13 -12.39
CA ALA A 44 -4.53 -0.78 -11.20
C ALA A 44 -5.50 -0.62 -10.03
N GLN A 45 -5.41 -1.53 -9.05
CA GLN A 45 -6.42 -1.70 -8.01
C GLN A 45 -5.80 -1.81 -6.62
N HIS A 46 -6.66 -1.76 -5.61
CA HIS A 46 -6.34 -2.00 -4.19
C HIS A 46 -5.06 -1.29 -3.71
N ALA A 47 -4.93 0.00 -4.04
CA ALA A 47 -3.75 0.77 -3.68
C ALA A 47 -3.70 1.09 -2.18
N ASP A 48 -2.49 1.12 -1.63
CA ASP A 48 -2.18 1.57 -0.28
C ASP A 48 -0.99 2.54 -0.26
N VAL A 49 -0.86 3.34 0.80
CA VAL A 49 0.14 4.41 0.91
C VAL A 49 0.74 4.49 2.31
N ALA A 50 2.06 4.67 2.37
CA ALA A 50 2.78 4.96 3.61
C ALA A 50 3.69 6.18 3.45
N ALA A 51 3.89 6.93 4.53
CA ALA A 51 4.79 8.08 4.55
C ALA A 51 5.83 7.94 5.66
N THR A 52 7.02 8.47 5.42
CA THR A 52 8.09 8.56 6.41
C THR A 52 8.82 9.90 6.30
N GLY A 53 9.25 10.42 7.45
CA GLY A 53 9.81 11.77 7.53
C GLY A 53 8.82 12.83 7.02
N ASN A 54 9.36 13.90 6.42
CA ASN A 54 8.55 15.05 6.01
C ASN A 54 8.08 14.99 4.55
N THR A 55 8.72 14.20 3.69
CA THR A 55 8.49 14.27 2.24
C THR A 55 8.54 12.92 1.53
N THR A 56 8.90 11.82 2.21
CA THR A 56 8.99 10.52 1.56
C THR A 56 7.65 9.80 1.65
N VAL A 57 7.14 9.40 0.50
CA VAL A 57 5.85 8.68 0.37
C VAL A 57 6.07 7.46 -0.50
N TYR A 58 5.42 6.36 -0.14
CA TYR A 58 5.39 5.11 -0.86
C TYR A 58 3.95 4.79 -1.21
N ALA A 59 3.71 4.41 -2.46
CA ALA A 59 2.42 3.91 -2.92
C ALA A 59 2.62 2.51 -3.47
N VAL A 60 1.76 1.59 -3.06
CA VAL A 60 1.73 0.21 -3.56
C VAL A 60 0.38 -0.06 -4.21
N TRP A 61 0.35 -0.89 -5.23
CA TRP A 61 -0.88 -1.31 -5.91
C TRP A 61 -0.68 -2.66 -6.59
N GLU A 62 -1.79 -3.33 -6.90
CA GLU A 62 -1.79 -4.46 -7.83
C GLU A 62 -2.04 -3.95 -9.25
N ASP A 63 -1.38 -4.58 -10.22
CA ASP A 63 -1.36 -4.15 -11.61
C ASP A 63 -1.30 -5.37 -12.54
N ASN A 64 -2.07 -5.35 -13.63
CA ASN A 64 -2.05 -6.44 -14.62
C ASN A 64 -1.33 -6.04 -15.93
N ARG A 65 -0.52 -4.96 -15.91
CA ARG A 65 0.18 -4.41 -17.09
C ARG A 65 1.00 -5.41 -17.91
N ASP A 66 1.56 -6.43 -17.27
CA ASP A 66 2.47 -7.37 -17.95
C ASP A 66 1.71 -8.48 -18.69
N ALA A 67 0.44 -8.74 -18.34
CA ALA A 67 -0.45 -9.64 -19.07
C ALA A 67 -1.93 -9.21 -18.97
N PRO A 68 -2.33 -8.08 -19.57
CA PRO A 68 -3.66 -7.48 -19.38
C PRO A 68 -4.81 -8.30 -19.99
N SER A 69 -4.51 -9.29 -20.84
CA SER A 69 -5.48 -10.23 -21.38
C SER A 69 -5.68 -11.48 -20.51
N ASP A 70 -4.83 -11.68 -19.50
CA ASP A 70 -4.94 -12.78 -18.55
C ASP A 70 -5.80 -12.33 -17.35
N PRO A 71 -7.00 -12.91 -17.15
CA PRO A 71 -7.91 -12.49 -16.11
C PRO A 71 -7.44 -12.81 -14.69
N VAL A 72 -6.42 -13.66 -14.52
CA VAL A 72 -5.87 -14.03 -13.21
C VAL A 72 -4.48 -13.47 -12.97
N PHE A 73 -3.94 -12.71 -13.93
CA PHE A 73 -2.63 -12.09 -13.78
C PHE A 73 -2.75 -10.79 -12.99
N GLN A 74 -2.00 -10.73 -11.89
CA GLN A 74 -1.74 -9.54 -11.11
C GLN A 74 -0.29 -9.59 -10.61
N ALA A 75 0.32 -8.41 -10.55
CA ALA A 75 1.65 -8.16 -10.03
C ALA A 75 1.60 -7.01 -9.02
N ILE A 76 2.47 -7.04 -8.01
CA ILE A 76 2.55 -6.00 -6.98
C ILE A 76 3.64 -5.00 -7.35
N TYR A 77 3.25 -3.73 -7.44
CA TYR A 77 4.13 -2.63 -7.79
C TYR A 77 4.21 -1.58 -6.69
N LEU A 78 5.37 -0.92 -6.60
CA LEU A 78 5.63 0.18 -5.69
C LEU A 78 6.12 1.40 -6.46
N ALA A 79 5.74 2.60 -6.03
CA ALA A 79 6.41 3.84 -6.38
C ALA A 79 6.83 4.59 -5.13
N LYS A 80 7.91 5.35 -5.25
CA LYS A 80 8.41 6.25 -4.20
C LYS A 80 8.38 7.69 -4.68
N SER A 81 7.93 8.57 -3.81
CA SER A 81 8.12 10.02 -3.92
C SER A 81 9.04 10.50 -2.81
N THR A 82 9.85 11.52 -3.10
CA THR A 82 10.73 12.20 -2.12
C THR A 82 10.37 13.67 -1.94
N ASP A 83 9.30 14.14 -2.59
CA ASP A 83 8.83 15.52 -2.61
C ASP A 83 7.36 15.66 -2.15
N GLY A 84 6.89 14.72 -1.32
CA GLY A 84 5.56 14.75 -0.73
C GLY A 84 4.44 14.33 -1.68
N GLY A 85 4.76 13.51 -2.69
CA GLY A 85 3.82 13.02 -3.70
C GLY A 85 3.63 13.95 -4.89
N ALA A 86 4.47 14.99 -5.03
CA ALA A 86 4.40 15.91 -6.16
C ALA A 86 4.97 15.28 -7.44
N THR A 87 6.00 14.45 -7.31
CA THR A 87 6.55 13.59 -8.36
C THR A 87 6.83 12.18 -7.82
N TRP A 88 6.81 11.20 -8.71
CA TRP A 88 7.04 9.80 -8.39
C TRP A 88 8.19 9.25 -9.23
N GLY A 89 9.04 8.43 -8.61
CA GLY A 89 10.09 7.71 -9.31
C GLY A 89 9.55 6.54 -10.14
N SER A 90 10.46 5.81 -10.78
CA SER A 90 10.12 4.58 -11.51
C SER A 90 9.35 3.60 -10.64
N ASN A 91 8.37 2.93 -11.23
CA ASN A 91 7.66 1.85 -10.55
C ASN A 91 8.61 0.64 -10.39
N VAL A 92 8.57 0.02 -9.22
CA VAL A 92 9.37 -1.14 -8.84
C VAL A 92 8.45 -2.35 -8.79
N HIS A 93 8.79 -3.39 -9.52
CA HIS A 93 8.11 -4.67 -9.45
C HIS A 93 8.54 -5.39 -8.16
N VAL A 94 7.59 -5.57 -7.23
CA VAL A 94 7.84 -6.13 -5.90
C VAL A 94 7.63 -7.64 -5.87
N SER A 95 6.56 -8.14 -6.51
CA SER A 95 6.20 -9.56 -6.54
C SER A 95 7.22 -10.42 -7.30
N ASN A 96 7.19 -11.73 -7.02
CA ASN A 96 8.01 -12.70 -7.72
C ASN A 96 7.33 -13.09 -9.06
N PRO A 97 8.02 -12.94 -10.21
CA PRO A 97 7.50 -13.33 -11.52
C PRO A 97 7.02 -14.76 -11.66
N ASN A 98 7.55 -15.67 -10.84
CA ASN A 98 7.13 -17.07 -10.88
C ASN A 98 5.76 -17.31 -10.22
N TRP A 99 5.23 -16.33 -9.49
CA TRP A 99 3.97 -16.43 -8.75
C TRP A 99 2.88 -15.51 -9.32
N GLU A 100 3.21 -14.69 -10.31
CA GLU A 100 2.21 -13.91 -11.03
C GLU A 100 1.25 -14.85 -11.78
N GLY A 101 -0.03 -14.48 -11.83
CA GLY A 101 -1.09 -15.40 -12.30
C GLY A 101 -1.70 -16.27 -11.20
N GLN A 102 -1.17 -16.21 -9.98
CA GLN A 102 -1.75 -16.86 -8.79
C GLN A 102 -2.69 -15.93 -8.00
N GLY A 103 -3.32 -14.94 -8.64
CA GLY A 103 -4.32 -14.09 -7.98
C GLY A 103 -3.74 -13.24 -6.85
N LEU A 104 -2.60 -12.58 -7.10
CA LEU A 104 -1.99 -11.67 -6.12
C LEU A 104 -2.91 -10.47 -5.93
N ALA A 105 -3.24 -10.12 -4.68
CA ALA A 105 -4.15 -9.01 -4.45
C ALA A 105 -3.93 -8.31 -3.10
N ASP A 106 -4.61 -7.18 -2.95
CA ASP A 106 -4.74 -6.42 -1.71
C ASP A 106 -3.38 -6.10 -1.03
N PRO A 107 -2.47 -5.41 -1.72
CA PRO A 107 -1.22 -5.04 -1.10
C PRO A 107 -1.40 -3.98 -0.02
N ALA A 108 -0.63 -4.10 1.06
CA ALA A 108 -0.48 -3.06 2.07
C ALA A 108 0.99 -2.72 2.29
N VAL A 109 1.30 -1.47 2.65
CA VAL A 109 2.67 -0.98 2.84
C VAL A 109 2.84 -0.27 4.18
N ALA A 110 3.97 -0.53 4.85
CA ALA A 110 4.40 0.23 6.03
C ALA A 110 5.89 0.52 5.99
N VAL A 111 6.29 1.63 6.64
CA VAL A 111 7.68 2.04 6.74
C VAL A 111 8.11 2.06 8.20
N GLY A 112 9.13 1.29 8.51
CA GLY A 112 9.72 1.20 9.85
C GLY A 112 10.89 2.16 10.07
N PRO A 113 11.59 1.99 11.21
CA PRO A 113 12.85 2.68 11.48
C PRO A 113 13.86 2.51 10.35
N GLU A 114 14.75 3.49 10.20
CA GLU A 114 15.82 3.51 9.19
C GLU A 114 15.33 3.48 7.73
N GLY A 115 14.03 3.69 7.49
CA GLY A 115 13.44 3.66 6.16
C GLY A 115 13.25 2.25 5.59
N ASN A 116 13.25 1.22 6.46
CA ASN A 116 12.87 -0.13 6.06
C ASN A 116 11.42 -0.14 5.56
N VAL A 117 11.19 -0.62 4.35
CA VAL A 117 9.85 -0.71 3.75
C VAL A 117 9.39 -2.16 3.82
N TYR A 118 8.17 -2.37 4.27
CA TYR A 118 7.51 -3.66 4.34
C TYR A 118 6.25 -3.61 3.50
N ILE A 119 6.05 -4.62 2.67
CA ILE A 119 4.87 -4.77 1.83
C ILE A 119 4.33 -6.16 2.06
N VAL A 120 3.03 -6.29 2.27
CA VAL A 120 2.33 -7.59 2.34
C VAL A 120 1.28 -7.64 1.27
N TRP A 121 0.95 -8.83 0.80
CA TRP A 121 -0.13 -9.05 -0.16
C TRP A 121 -0.69 -10.45 0.00
N TYR A 122 -1.92 -10.61 -0.46
CA TYR A 122 -2.60 -11.90 -0.57
C TYR A 122 -2.12 -12.66 -1.80
N LEU A 123 -2.02 -13.99 -1.68
CA LEU A 123 -1.80 -14.90 -2.81
C LEU A 123 -2.88 -15.99 -2.78
N GLY A 124 -3.72 -16.05 -3.83
CA GLY A 124 -5.01 -16.73 -3.74
C GLY A 124 -5.31 -17.89 -4.70
N ASN A 125 -4.67 -17.98 -5.85
CA ASN A 125 -5.06 -18.93 -6.90
C ASN A 125 -4.02 -20.03 -7.11
N CYS A 126 -3.68 -20.72 -6.02
CA CYS A 126 -2.77 -21.88 -6.05
C CYS A 126 -3.40 -23.13 -6.68
N TYR A 127 -4.72 -23.10 -6.86
CA TYR A 127 -5.54 -24.22 -7.31
C TYR A 127 -5.19 -24.71 -8.74
N TYR A 128 -4.64 -23.84 -9.60
CA TYR A 128 -4.39 -24.16 -11.02
C TYR A 128 -2.92 -24.43 -11.37
N SER A 129 -1.97 -24.23 -10.45
CA SER A 129 -0.56 -24.61 -10.65
C SER A 129 -0.39 -26.12 -10.44
N LEU A 130 -0.78 -26.92 -11.43
CA LEU A 130 -0.65 -28.38 -11.38
C LEU A 130 0.80 -28.88 -11.56
N SER A 131 1.77 -27.99 -11.82
CA SER A 131 3.14 -28.36 -12.14
C SER A 131 4.16 -28.17 -11.02
N ASP A 132 3.85 -27.43 -9.95
CA ASP A 132 4.78 -27.23 -8.84
C ASP A 132 4.05 -27.14 -7.49
N PRO A 133 4.12 -28.18 -6.64
CA PRO A 133 3.53 -28.16 -5.31
C PRO A 133 4.22 -27.19 -4.34
N ASP A 134 5.39 -26.63 -4.67
CA ASP A 134 6.12 -25.69 -3.79
C ASP A 134 5.78 -24.21 -4.09
N VAL A 135 4.88 -23.93 -5.05
CA VAL A 135 4.61 -22.56 -5.54
C VAL A 135 3.62 -21.76 -4.68
N CYS A 136 3.05 -22.36 -3.63
CA CYS A 136 2.07 -21.73 -2.75
C CYS A 136 1.99 -22.45 -1.39
N GLY A 137 2.75 -22.03 -0.38
CA GLY A 137 2.69 -22.67 0.94
C GLY A 137 3.21 -24.11 1.02
N GLY A 138 3.61 -24.73 -0.10
CA GLY A 138 4.11 -26.10 -0.15
C GLY A 138 2.99 -27.14 -0.31
N ALA A 139 3.17 -28.31 0.30
CA ALA A 139 2.33 -29.50 0.10
C ALA A 139 0.82 -29.29 0.33
N ASP A 140 0.46 -28.25 1.08
CA ASP A 140 -0.90 -27.98 1.55
C ASP A 140 -1.68 -27.04 0.57
N ARG A 141 -0.99 -26.37 -0.37
CA ARG A 141 -1.56 -25.59 -1.50
C ARG A 141 -2.59 -24.53 -1.11
N GLU A 142 -2.41 -23.89 0.03
CA GLU A 142 -3.38 -22.96 0.62
C GLU A 142 -3.12 -21.49 0.27
N ASN A 143 -4.08 -20.65 0.65
CA ASN A 143 -4.02 -19.20 0.46
C ASN A 143 -3.16 -18.56 1.54
N ASP A 144 -2.23 -17.72 1.14
CA ASP A 144 -1.18 -17.24 2.04
C ASP A 144 -1.04 -15.72 2.04
N VAL A 145 -0.31 -15.23 3.03
CA VAL A 145 0.13 -13.83 3.09
C VAL A 145 1.63 -13.78 2.89
N HIS A 146 2.05 -13.15 1.80
CA HIS A 146 3.45 -12.87 1.54
C HIS A 146 3.90 -11.58 2.17
N ILE A 147 5.21 -11.47 2.34
CA ILE A 147 5.87 -10.23 2.74
C ILE A 147 7.12 -9.99 1.90
N ALA A 148 7.34 -8.72 1.56
CA ALA A 148 8.58 -8.20 1.03
C ALA A 148 9.15 -7.14 1.96
N ARG A 149 10.46 -7.19 2.20
CA ARG A 149 11.20 -6.16 2.93
C ARG A 149 12.25 -5.52 2.04
N SER A 150 12.32 -4.20 2.07
CA SER A 150 13.41 -3.41 1.51
C SER A 150 14.20 -2.69 2.61
N THR A 151 15.53 -2.73 2.48
CA THR A 151 16.47 -1.98 3.34
C THR A 151 17.17 -0.84 2.59
N ASP A 152 16.83 -0.62 1.32
CA ASP A 152 17.41 0.38 0.43
C ASP A 152 16.38 1.43 -0.01
N GLY A 153 15.35 1.61 0.83
CA GLY A 153 14.32 2.62 0.64
C GLY A 153 13.39 2.33 -0.53
N GLY A 154 13.12 1.06 -0.81
CA GLY A 154 12.16 0.57 -1.80
C GLY A 154 12.75 0.28 -3.19
N ALA A 155 14.08 0.23 -3.34
CA ALA A 155 14.71 -0.02 -4.64
C ALA A 155 14.80 -1.52 -4.94
N THR A 156 15.07 -2.35 -3.92
CA THR A 156 15.07 -3.81 -4.01
C THR A 156 14.35 -4.44 -2.82
N PHE A 157 13.84 -5.65 -3.03
CA PHE A 157 13.03 -6.37 -2.04
C PHE A 157 13.53 -7.80 -1.85
N GLN A 158 13.59 -8.22 -0.58
CA GLN A 158 13.72 -9.61 -0.19
C GLN A 158 12.33 -10.12 0.23
N GLN A 159 11.87 -11.19 -0.41
CA GLN A 159 10.55 -11.76 -0.16
C GLN A 159 10.60 -12.96 0.79
N GLY A 160 9.47 -13.22 1.44
CA GLY A 160 9.23 -14.38 2.27
C GLY A 160 7.74 -14.60 2.53
N TRP A 161 7.45 -15.54 3.43
CA TRP A 161 6.10 -15.84 3.91
C TRP A 161 5.87 -15.13 5.24
N LEU A 162 4.74 -14.45 5.37
CA LEU A 162 4.30 -13.89 6.65
C LEU A 162 3.40 -14.88 7.40
N TRP A 163 2.55 -15.60 6.65
CA TRP A 163 1.65 -16.59 7.19
C TRP A 163 1.40 -17.67 6.13
N ASP A 164 1.54 -18.92 6.57
CA ASP A 164 1.26 -20.17 5.85
C ASP A 164 0.01 -20.83 6.46
N GLY A 165 -1.16 -20.40 6.00
CA GLY A 165 -2.42 -20.77 6.65
C GLY A 165 -2.84 -22.20 6.36
N ASN A 166 -2.77 -23.10 7.35
CA ASN A 166 -3.16 -24.51 7.20
C ASN A 166 -4.67 -24.81 7.36
N ASP A 167 -5.52 -23.78 7.28
CA ASP A 167 -6.97 -23.93 7.39
C ASP A 167 -7.57 -24.18 6.00
N ASP A 168 -7.91 -25.45 5.79
CA ASP A 168 -8.34 -26.19 4.59
C ASP A 168 -9.67 -25.75 3.93
N GLY A 169 -10.10 -24.50 4.16
CA GLY A 169 -11.28 -23.92 3.54
C GLY A 169 -10.96 -23.13 2.26
N VAL A 170 -11.83 -23.28 1.27
CA VAL A 170 -11.76 -22.51 0.02
C VAL A 170 -12.11 -21.04 0.36
N PHE A 171 -11.14 -20.11 0.20
CA PHE A 171 -11.24 -18.64 0.34
C PHE A 171 -10.98 -18.03 1.73
N ASN A 172 -9.75 -18.18 2.25
CA ASN A 172 -9.49 -17.98 3.68
C ASN A 172 -8.54 -16.83 4.05
N SER A 173 -8.15 -15.93 3.14
CA SER A 173 -7.63 -14.61 3.56
C SER A 173 -7.90 -13.53 2.55
N ILE A 174 -8.36 -12.36 2.98
CA ILE A 174 -8.55 -11.20 2.11
C ILE A 174 -8.03 -9.96 2.83
N ALA A 175 -7.36 -9.07 2.09
CA ALA A 175 -6.85 -7.79 2.57
C ALA A 175 -5.95 -7.83 3.82
N PRO A 176 -4.73 -8.39 3.72
CA PRO A 176 -3.76 -8.26 4.79
C PRO A 176 -3.43 -6.77 5.03
N ALA A 177 -3.34 -6.39 6.31
CA ALA A 177 -2.90 -5.07 6.71
C ALA A 177 -1.65 -5.20 7.58
N LEU A 178 -0.73 -4.23 7.48
CA LEU A 178 0.43 -4.17 8.36
C LEU A 178 0.65 -2.76 8.93
N THR A 179 1.35 -2.71 10.05
CA THR A 179 1.96 -1.50 10.59
C THR A 179 3.30 -1.84 11.22
N VAL A 180 4.19 -0.84 11.31
CA VAL A 180 5.50 -0.99 11.94
C VAL A 180 5.66 0.07 13.01
N ASP A 181 6.07 -0.35 14.19
CA ASP A 181 6.44 0.57 15.27
C ASP A 181 7.68 1.37 14.85
N ALA A 182 7.51 2.68 14.74
CA ALA A 182 8.55 3.61 14.28
C ALA A 182 9.73 3.76 15.25
N VAL A 183 9.66 3.20 16.46
CA VAL A 183 10.69 3.28 17.50
C VAL A 183 11.45 1.97 17.61
N ASN A 184 10.76 0.85 17.83
CA ASN A 184 11.39 -0.45 18.06
C ASN A 184 11.45 -1.36 16.82
N GLY A 185 10.77 -0.98 15.73
CA GLY A 185 10.75 -1.75 14.49
C GLY A 185 9.88 -3.00 14.52
N GLY A 186 9.06 -3.18 15.55
CA GLY A 186 8.08 -4.26 15.64
C GLY A 186 7.08 -4.19 14.50
N LEU A 187 7.00 -5.26 13.73
CA LEU A 187 6.03 -5.45 12.65
C LEU A 187 4.76 -6.10 13.22
N TYR A 188 3.61 -5.49 12.98
CA TYR A 188 2.31 -6.03 13.36
C TYR A 188 1.48 -6.19 12.09
N ALA A 189 0.90 -7.37 11.91
CA ALA A 189 0.03 -7.65 10.80
C ALA A 189 -1.33 -8.13 11.29
N MET A 190 -2.36 -7.78 10.53
CA MET A 190 -3.71 -8.27 10.70
C MET A 190 -4.12 -8.96 9.41
N LEU A 191 -4.68 -10.15 9.55
CA LEU A 191 -5.19 -10.97 8.47
C LEU A 191 -6.60 -11.44 8.83
N HIS A 192 -7.47 -11.51 7.84
CA HIS A 192 -8.84 -11.95 8.03
C HIS A 192 -8.97 -13.38 7.56
N ASN A 193 -9.09 -14.33 8.49
CA ASN A 193 -9.39 -15.72 8.16
C ASN A 193 -10.90 -16.00 8.25
N TYR A 194 -11.47 -16.61 7.20
CA TYR A 194 -12.86 -17.05 7.19
C TYR A 194 -12.91 -18.52 7.63
N VAL A 195 -13.19 -18.77 8.91
CA VAL A 195 -13.39 -20.15 9.39
C VAL A 195 -14.83 -20.56 9.08
N SER A 196 -15.04 -21.46 8.12
CA SER A 196 -16.37 -22.05 7.92
C SER A 196 -16.70 -22.96 9.12
N SER A 197 -17.84 -22.69 9.78
CA SER A 197 -18.39 -23.50 10.88
C SER A 197 -18.83 -24.90 10.46
#